data_AF-A0A930BBZ3-F1
#
_entry.id   AF-A0A930BBZ3-F1
#
_cell.length_a   1.000
_cell.length_b   1.000
_cell.length_c   1.000
_cell.angle_alpha   90.00
_cell.angle_beta   90.00
_cell.angle_gamma   90.00
#
_symmetry.space_group_name_H-M   'P 1'
#
loop_
_entity.id
_entity.type
_entity.pdbx_description
1 polymer ?
#
loop_
_entity_poly.entity_id
_entity_poly.type
_entity_poly.pdbx_seq_one_letter_code
_entity_poly.pdbx_strand_id
1 'polypeptide(L)'
;MCSVMGAMMGLQLISGINQNRQIKQQTAAQVSAYNAQAQAADQNARIMDRQREQIAENYAQQQEKLDSKRRLVLGQQAASAGASGLDNIGSVLDANSAAISEYRQDSMNLLGNQRNDTLNAYTNQVNYENQASAARASAANAKAQGKSQRLANFISTAAGMFGTYKQ
;
A
#
# COMPACT_ATOMS: atom_id res chain seq x y z
N MET A 1 26.15 -45.99 39.92
CA MET A 1 25.40 -45.67 38.69
C MET A 1 24.65 -44.32 38.72
N CYS A 2 24.65 -43.57 39.84
CA CYS A 2 23.97 -42.26 39.96
C CYS A 2 24.65 -41.10 39.19
N SER A 3 25.92 -41.23 38.78
CA SER A 3 26.63 -40.20 38.01
C SER A 3 26.23 -40.16 36.52
N VAL A 4 25.78 -41.27 35.96
CA VAL A 4 25.40 -41.38 34.53
C VAL A 4 23.98 -40.87 34.30
N MET A 5 23.04 -41.09 35.23
CA MET A 5 21.68 -40.52 35.15
C MET A 5 21.67 -38.99 35.30
N GLY A 6 22.49 -38.43 36.20
CA GLY A 6 22.65 -36.97 36.33
C GLY A 6 23.29 -36.34 35.09
N ALA A 7 24.26 -37.01 34.46
CA ALA A 7 24.87 -36.57 33.21
C ALA A 7 23.89 -36.67 32.01
N MET A 8 23.07 -37.72 31.94
CA MET A 8 22.04 -37.89 30.90
C MET A 8 20.89 -36.88 31.04
N MET A 9 20.42 -36.60 32.27
CA MET A 9 19.47 -35.52 32.53
C MET A 9 20.07 -34.15 32.17
N GLY A 10 21.33 -33.90 32.52
CA GLY A 10 22.06 -32.68 32.14
C GLY A 10 22.18 -32.51 30.62
N LEU A 11 22.46 -33.59 29.89
CA LEU A 11 22.53 -33.59 28.43
C LEU A 11 21.16 -33.37 27.76
N GLN A 12 20.08 -33.95 28.29
CA GLN A 12 18.72 -33.71 27.78
C GLN A 12 18.24 -32.28 28.05
N LEU A 13 18.57 -31.71 29.22
CA LEU A 13 18.33 -30.30 29.54
C LEU A 13 19.10 -29.37 28.59
N ILE A 14 20.39 -29.65 28.35
CA ILE A 14 21.22 -28.85 27.42
C ILE A 14 20.68 -28.94 25.99
N SER A 15 20.25 -30.12 25.54
CA SER A 15 19.63 -30.32 24.22
C SER A 15 18.32 -29.53 24.07
N GLY A 16 17.44 -29.57 25.08
CA GLY A 16 16.19 -28.80 25.10
C GLY A 16 16.41 -27.29 25.11
N ILE A 17 17.44 -26.80 25.82
CA ILE A 17 17.81 -25.37 25.84
C ILE A 17 18.32 -24.91 24.47
N ASN A 18 19.14 -25.72 23.80
CA ASN A 18 19.65 -25.42 22.46
C ASN A 18 18.53 -25.43 21.40
N GLN A 19 17.61 -26.39 21.45
CA GLN A 19 16.41 -26.38 20.59
C GLN A 19 15.53 -25.15 20.85
N ASN A 20 15.35 -24.73 22.10
CA ASN A 20 14.54 -23.56 22.43
C ASN A 20 15.15 -22.26 21.87
N ARG A 21 16.49 -22.16 21.84
CA ARG A 21 17.21 -21.06 21.16
C ARG A 21 17.01 -21.12 19.65
N GLN A 22 17.09 -22.29 19.03
CA GLN A 22 16.84 -22.46 17.59
C GLN A 22 15.41 -22.06 17.20
N ILE A 23 14.39 -22.54 17.92
CA ILE A 23 12.98 -22.19 17.67
C ILE A 23 12.81 -20.66 17.76
N LYS A 24 13.37 -20.04 18.82
CA LYS A 24 13.31 -18.57 18.98
C LYS A 24 13.96 -17.84 17.80
N GLN A 25 15.14 -18.26 17.36
CA GLN A 25 15.86 -17.62 16.25
C GLN A 25 15.12 -17.79 14.92
N GLN A 26 14.62 -19.00 14.63
CA GLN A 26 13.84 -19.27 13.43
C GLN A 26 12.54 -18.46 13.41
N THR A 27 11.79 -18.43 14.52
CA THR A 27 10.58 -17.60 14.62
C THR A 27 10.91 -16.11 14.46
N ALA A 28 11.98 -15.62 15.09
CA ALA A 28 12.36 -14.22 14.98
C ALA A 28 12.73 -13.84 13.54
N ALA A 29 13.47 -14.69 12.83
CA ALA A 29 13.81 -14.50 11.42
C ALA A 29 12.54 -14.47 10.55
N GLN A 30 11.62 -15.41 10.77
CA GLN A 30 10.36 -15.50 10.01
C GLN A 30 9.46 -14.28 10.25
N VAL A 31 9.32 -13.85 11.51
CA VAL A 31 8.58 -12.64 11.88
C VAL A 31 9.24 -11.39 11.27
N SER A 32 10.57 -11.30 11.30
CA SER A 32 11.31 -10.20 10.69
C SER A 32 11.09 -10.13 9.18
N ALA A 33 11.05 -11.28 8.49
CA ALA A 33 10.79 -11.34 7.06
C ALA A 33 9.38 -10.83 6.73
N TYR A 34 8.36 -11.29 7.45
CA TYR A 34 6.99 -10.79 7.26
C TYR A 34 6.85 -9.29 7.59
N ASN A 35 7.54 -8.80 8.62
CA ASN A 35 7.56 -7.38 8.95
C ASN A 35 8.25 -6.55 7.87
N ALA A 36 9.35 -7.04 7.28
CA ALA A 36 10.03 -6.38 6.17
C ALA A 36 9.12 -6.33 4.93
N GLN A 37 8.40 -7.41 4.64
CA GLN A 37 7.41 -7.45 3.56
C GLN A 37 6.27 -6.45 3.81
N ALA A 38 5.78 -6.34 5.05
CA ALA A 38 4.78 -5.35 5.43
C ALA A 38 5.30 -3.92 5.26
N GLN A 39 6.54 -3.63 5.67
CA GLN A 39 7.15 -2.31 5.51
C GLN A 39 7.36 -1.95 4.03
N ALA A 40 7.76 -2.90 3.19
CA ALA A 40 7.88 -2.67 1.75
C ALA A 40 6.51 -2.35 1.13
N ALA A 41 5.48 -3.10 1.51
CA ALA A 41 4.11 -2.83 1.08
C ALA A 41 3.60 -1.46 1.58
N ASP A 42 3.86 -1.09 2.84
CA ASP A 42 3.52 0.25 3.36
C ASP A 42 4.24 1.37 2.60
N GLN A 43 5.52 1.18 2.27
CA GLN A 43 6.27 2.14 1.47
C GLN A 43 5.66 2.29 0.07
N ASN A 44 5.29 1.18 -0.57
CA ASN A 44 4.60 1.20 -1.85
C ASN A 44 3.24 1.90 -1.76
N ALA A 45 2.46 1.67 -0.69
CA ALA A 45 1.20 2.38 -0.45
C ALA A 45 1.42 3.91 -0.33
N ARG A 46 2.47 4.35 0.38
CA ARG A 46 2.84 5.77 0.47
C ARG A 46 3.31 6.38 -0.85
N ILE A 47 3.98 5.59 -1.69
CA ILE A 47 4.37 6.02 -3.05
C ILE A 47 3.11 6.24 -3.88
N MET A 48 2.15 5.30 -3.82
CA MET A 48 0.86 5.45 -4.50
C MET A 48 0.09 6.67 -4.02
N ASP A 49 0.09 6.96 -2.72
CA ASP A 49 -0.57 8.14 -2.16
C ASP A 49 0.03 9.44 -2.72
N ARG A 50 1.37 9.55 -2.74
CA ARG A 50 2.05 10.69 -3.40
C ARG A 50 1.78 10.75 -4.90
N GLN A 51 1.63 9.60 -5.56
CA GLN A 51 1.28 9.55 -6.98
C GLN A 51 -0.15 10.08 -7.20
N ARG A 52 -1.08 9.84 -6.28
CA ARG A 52 -2.44 10.41 -6.32
C ARG A 52 -2.42 11.92 -6.17
N GLU A 53 -1.60 12.45 -5.27
CA GLU A 53 -1.41 13.90 -5.14
C GLU A 53 -0.91 14.52 -6.45
N GLN A 54 0.12 13.93 -7.06
CA GLN A 54 0.65 14.40 -8.35
C GLN A 54 -0.38 14.29 -9.49
N ILE A 55 -1.19 13.22 -9.50
CA ILE A 55 -2.30 13.07 -10.44
C ILE A 55 -3.29 14.23 -10.24
N ALA A 56 -3.73 14.48 -9.01
CA ALA A 56 -4.66 15.56 -8.69
C ALA A 56 -4.11 16.94 -9.11
N GLU A 57 -2.85 17.23 -8.84
CA GLU A 57 -2.17 18.47 -9.27
C GLU A 57 -2.11 18.60 -10.79
N ASN A 58 -1.71 17.55 -11.52
CA ASN A 58 -1.66 17.56 -12.98
C ASN A 58 -3.04 17.80 -13.60
N TYR A 59 -4.09 17.22 -13.02
CA TYR A 59 -5.47 17.43 -13.48
C TYR A 59 -5.96 18.85 -13.17
N ALA A 60 -5.61 19.42 -12.00
CA ALA A 60 -5.90 20.82 -11.68
C ALA A 60 -5.24 21.78 -12.68
N GLN A 61 -3.97 21.57 -13.02
CA GLN A 61 -3.27 22.37 -14.03
C GLN A 61 -3.89 22.26 -15.43
N GLN A 62 -4.34 21.06 -15.82
CA GLN A 62 -5.02 20.85 -17.10
C GLN A 62 -6.36 21.58 -17.16
N GLN A 63 -7.12 21.58 -16.06
CA GLN A 63 -8.36 22.33 -15.96
C GLN A 63 -8.11 23.85 -16.08
N GLU A 64 -7.09 24.39 -15.39
CA GLU A 64 -6.71 25.79 -15.51
C GLU A 64 -6.31 26.19 -16.94
N LYS A 65 -5.63 25.29 -17.67
CA LYS A 65 -5.29 25.50 -19.08
C LYS A 65 -6.53 25.55 -19.96
N LEU A 66 -7.49 24.64 -19.75
CA LEU A 66 -8.76 24.65 -20.47
C LEU A 66 -9.55 25.93 -20.21
N ASP A 67 -9.64 26.35 -18.94
CA ASP A 67 -10.33 27.57 -18.54
C ASP A 67 -9.66 28.82 -19.13
N SER A 68 -8.33 28.86 -19.15
CA SER A 68 -7.54 29.94 -19.76
C SER A 68 -7.73 29.99 -21.26
N LYS A 69 -7.71 28.83 -21.96
CA LYS A 69 -7.98 28.72 -23.40
C LYS A 69 -9.38 29.23 -23.72
N ARG A 70 -10.39 28.81 -22.96
CA ARG A 70 -11.78 29.30 -23.10
C ARG A 70 -11.84 30.81 -22.93
N ARG A 71 -11.25 31.36 -21.87
CA ARG A 71 -11.24 32.81 -21.62
C ARG A 71 -10.55 33.57 -22.75
N LEU A 72 -9.44 33.06 -23.27
CA LEU A 72 -8.71 33.66 -24.39
C LEU A 72 -9.55 33.69 -25.67
N VAL A 73 -10.16 32.56 -26.04
CA VAL A 73 -11.00 32.45 -27.25
C VAL A 73 -12.20 33.39 -27.15
N LEU A 74 -12.90 33.38 -26.01
CA LEU A 74 -14.02 34.29 -25.76
C LEU A 74 -13.58 35.76 -25.79
N GLY A 75 -12.44 36.09 -25.21
CA GLY A 75 -11.88 37.44 -25.20
C GLY A 75 -11.50 37.93 -26.60
N GLN A 76 -10.88 37.07 -27.41
CA GLN A 76 -10.53 37.37 -28.80
C GLN A 76 -11.78 37.57 -29.66
N GLN A 77 -12.80 36.73 -29.48
CA GLN A 77 -14.08 36.85 -30.19
C GLN A 77 -14.86 38.11 -29.77
N ALA A 78 -14.85 38.46 -28.48
CA ALA A 78 -15.48 39.69 -28.01
C ALA A 78 -14.74 40.95 -28.55
N ALA A 79 -13.40 40.91 -28.57
CA ALA A 79 -12.59 41.98 -29.14
C ALA A 79 -12.79 42.13 -30.65
N SER A 80 -12.85 41.03 -31.40
CA SER A 80 -13.10 41.06 -32.85
C SER A 80 -14.52 41.50 -33.18
N ALA A 81 -15.53 41.06 -32.42
CA ALA A 81 -16.91 41.52 -32.57
C ALA A 81 -17.06 43.02 -32.25
N GLY A 82 -16.40 43.51 -31.20
CA GLY A 82 -16.39 44.93 -30.85
C GLY A 82 -15.67 45.82 -31.87
N ALA A 83 -14.64 45.30 -32.55
CA ALA A 83 -13.92 46.01 -33.60
C ALA A 83 -14.59 45.93 -34.99
N SER A 84 -15.36 44.87 -35.27
CA SER A 84 -15.97 44.58 -36.57
C SER A 84 -17.26 45.38 -36.87
N GLY A 85 -17.77 46.16 -35.91
CA GLY A 85 -18.80 47.17 -36.14
C GLY A 85 -20.22 46.67 -36.40
N LEU A 86 -20.47 45.63 -37.22
CA LEU A 86 -21.80 45.04 -37.47
C LEU A 86 -21.83 43.82 -38.44
N ASP A 87 -20.71 43.32 -38.98
CA ASP A 87 -20.76 42.50 -40.21
C ASP A 87 -20.61 40.97 -40.07
N ASN A 88 -20.50 40.41 -38.85
CA ASN A 88 -20.09 39.00 -38.69
C ASN A 88 -20.82 38.18 -37.60
N ILE A 89 -22.04 38.60 -37.21
CA ILE A 89 -22.77 38.07 -36.05
C ILE A 89 -23.00 36.55 -36.13
N GLY A 90 -23.20 35.98 -37.32
CA GLY A 90 -23.40 34.53 -37.50
C GLY A 90 -22.15 33.68 -37.28
N SER A 91 -21.01 34.06 -37.87
CA SER A 91 -19.78 33.26 -37.80
C SER A 91 -19.12 33.32 -36.42
N VAL A 92 -19.21 34.45 -35.72
CA VAL A 92 -18.70 34.61 -34.36
C VAL A 92 -19.53 33.80 -33.36
N LEU A 93 -20.86 33.78 -33.49
CA LEU A 93 -21.74 32.95 -32.64
C LEU A 93 -21.47 31.45 -32.84
N ASP A 94 -21.33 31.00 -34.09
CA ASP A 94 -21.02 29.60 -34.39
C ASP A 94 -19.63 29.20 -33.88
N ALA A 95 -18.61 30.04 -34.10
CA ALA A 95 -17.26 29.80 -33.57
C ALA A 95 -17.23 29.80 -32.04
N ASN A 96 -18.05 30.62 -31.40
CA ASN A 96 -18.19 30.63 -29.94
C ASN A 96 -18.89 29.36 -29.43
N SER A 97 -19.96 28.94 -30.10
CA SER A 97 -20.68 27.71 -29.75
C SER A 97 -19.81 26.47 -29.89
N ALA A 98 -19.00 26.39 -30.96
CA ALA A 98 -18.05 25.31 -31.20
C ALA A 98 -16.96 25.29 -30.12
N ALA A 99 -16.38 26.45 -29.79
CA ALA A 99 -15.36 26.56 -28.75
C ALA A 99 -15.89 26.18 -27.35
N ILE A 100 -17.14 26.55 -27.04
CA ILE A 100 -17.81 26.16 -25.78
C ILE A 100 -18.09 24.66 -25.75
N SER A 101 -18.51 24.08 -26.88
CA SER A 101 -18.76 22.64 -27.00
C SER A 101 -17.47 21.83 -26.85
N GLU A 102 -16.39 22.24 -27.53
CA GLU A 102 -15.05 21.65 -27.40
C GLU A 102 -14.57 21.71 -25.95
N TYR A 103 -14.65 22.89 -25.31
CA TYR A 103 -14.29 23.04 -23.90
C TYR A 103 -15.08 22.10 -22.98
N ARG A 104 -16.40 21.94 -23.20
CA ARG A 104 -17.22 21.01 -22.40
C ARG A 104 -16.79 19.56 -22.60
N GLN A 105 -16.53 19.18 -23.85
CA GLN A 105 -16.11 17.81 -24.16
C GLN A 105 -14.72 17.51 -23.59
N ASP A 106 -13.77 18.43 -23.73
CA ASP A 106 -12.43 18.31 -23.15
C ASP A 106 -12.49 18.26 -21.62
N SER A 107 -13.32 19.09 -20.99
CA SER A 107 -13.52 19.06 -19.53
C SER A 107 -14.12 17.74 -19.05
N MET A 108 -15.09 17.18 -19.79
CA MET A 108 -15.70 15.88 -19.46
C MET A 108 -14.71 14.73 -19.64
N ASN A 109 -13.89 14.77 -20.69
CA ASN A 109 -12.82 13.79 -20.91
C ASN A 109 -11.77 13.86 -19.81
N LEU A 110 -11.36 15.08 -19.43
CA LEU A 110 -10.41 15.33 -18.36
C LEU A 110 -10.92 14.76 -17.02
N LEU A 111 -12.18 15.05 -16.68
CA LEU A 111 -12.81 14.52 -15.46
C LEU A 111 -12.92 12.99 -15.48
N GLY A 112 -13.24 12.40 -16.64
CA GLY A 112 -13.28 10.95 -16.81
C GLY A 112 -11.91 10.31 -16.58
N ASN A 113 -10.87 10.87 -17.17
CA ASN A 113 -9.49 10.40 -17.01
C ASN A 113 -9.01 10.57 -15.55
N GLN A 114 -9.30 11.72 -14.93
CA GLN A 114 -8.98 11.97 -13.52
C GLN A 114 -9.59 10.91 -12.60
N ARG A 115 -10.87 10.58 -12.81
CA ARG A 115 -11.57 9.57 -12.01
C ARG A 115 -10.96 8.19 -12.19
N ASN A 116 -10.67 7.79 -13.44
CA ASN A 116 -10.05 6.49 -13.72
C ASN A 116 -8.65 6.37 -13.12
N ASP A 117 -7.80 7.39 -13.27
CA ASP A 117 -6.45 7.38 -12.72
C ASP A 117 -6.46 7.38 -11.19
N THR A 118 -7.33 8.18 -10.59
CA THR A 118 -7.50 8.22 -9.13
C THR A 118 -7.99 6.88 -8.59
N LEU A 119 -8.95 6.24 -9.28
CA LEU A 119 -9.49 4.93 -8.90
C LEU A 119 -8.43 3.84 -9.02
N ASN A 120 -7.66 3.83 -10.11
CA ASN A 120 -6.57 2.87 -10.32
C ASN A 120 -5.51 3.01 -9.22
N ALA A 121 -5.09 4.25 -8.93
CA ALA A 121 -4.11 4.51 -7.90
C ALA A 121 -4.63 4.13 -6.49
N TYR A 122 -5.90 4.42 -6.19
CA TYR A 122 -6.55 4.01 -4.94
C TYR A 122 -6.63 2.49 -4.81
N THR A 123 -7.02 1.78 -5.88
CA THR A 123 -7.10 0.32 -5.89
C THR A 123 -5.73 -0.31 -5.60
N ASN A 124 -4.68 0.21 -6.21
CA ASN A 124 -3.31 -0.23 -5.95
C ASN A 124 -2.87 0.07 -4.51
N GLN A 125 -3.19 1.25 -3.98
CA GLN A 125 -2.94 1.59 -2.57
C GLN A 125 -3.60 0.59 -1.62
N VAL A 126 -4.90 0.32 -1.79
CA VAL A 126 -5.65 -0.64 -0.97
C VAL A 126 -5.06 -2.04 -1.08
N ASN A 127 -4.62 -2.46 -2.27
CA ASN A 127 -3.94 -3.74 -2.45
C ASN A 127 -2.64 -3.82 -1.66
N TYR A 128 -1.83 -2.76 -1.63
CA TYR A 128 -0.61 -2.72 -0.81
C TYR A 128 -0.91 -2.69 0.69
N GLU A 129 -1.91 -1.94 1.14
CA GLU A 129 -2.34 -1.92 2.54
C GLU A 129 -2.88 -3.28 3.01
N ASN A 130 -3.61 -3.97 2.14
CA ASN A 130 -4.07 -5.34 2.38
C ASN A 130 -2.89 -6.33 2.45
N GLN A 131 -1.91 -6.22 1.56
CA GLN A 131 -0.69 -7.03 1.61
C GLN A 131 0.10 -6.77 2.90
N ALA A 132 0.24 -5.51 3.33
CA ALA A 132 0.88 -5.16 4.58
C ALA A 132 0.14 -5.76 5.78
N SER A 133 -1.19 -5.65 5.80
CA SER A 133 -2.04 -6.19 6.86
C SER A 133 -1.98 -7.71 6.93
N ALA A 134 -2.02 -8.41 5.78
CA ALA A 134 -1.86 -9.86 5.69
C ALA A 134 -0.46 -10.32 6.15
N ALA A 135 0.60 -9.60 5.78
CA ALA A 135 1.95 -9.88 6.23
C ALA A 135 2.09 -9.68 7.75
N ARG A 136 1.54 -8.60 8.32
CA ARG A 136 1.52 -8.39 9.78
C ARG A 136 0.73 -9.46 10.52
N ALA A 137 -0.42 -9.88 9.99
CA ALA A 137 -1.19 -11.00 10.54
C ALA A 137 -0.39 -12.30 10.51
N SER A 138 0.31 -12.58 9.41
CA SER A 138 1.18 -13.74 9.27
C SER A 138 2.36 -13.71 10.25
N ALA A 139 2.95 -12.53 10.48
CA ALA A 139 3.96 -12.30 11.50
C ALA A 139 3.42 -12.58 12.92
N ALA A 140 2.22 -12.10 13.23
CA ALA A 140 1.56 -12.35 14.52
C ALA A 140 1.29 -13.85 14.73
N ASN A 141 0.80 -14.54 13.70
CA ASN A 141 0.57 -15.99 13.71
C ASN A 141 1.87 -16.77 13.88
N ALA A 142 2.92 -16.44 13.14
CA ALA A 142 4.24 -17.08 13.29
C ALA A 142 4.80 -16.87 14.71
N LYS A 143 4.65 -15.68 15.28
CA LYS A 143 5.04 -15.37 16.67
C LYS A 143 4.26 -16.21 17.68
N ALA A 144 2.95 -16.36 17.50
CA ALA A 144 2.10 -17.19 18.34
C ALA A 144 2.48 -18.67 18.24
N GLN A 145 2.69 -19.18 17.03
CA GLN A 145 3.11 -20.55 16.77
C GLN A 145 4.48 -20.85 17.40
N GLY A 146 5.46 -19.96 17.23
CA GLY A 146 6.76 -20.09 17.87
C GLY A 146 6.68 -20.08 19.40
N LYS A 147 5.82 -19.25 20.00
CA LYS A 147 5.56 -19.31 21.46
C LYS A 147 4.97 -20.66 21.88
N SER A 148 4.00 -21.18 21.13
CA SER A 148 3.38 -22.48 21.39
C SER A 148 4.38 -23.63 21.28
N GLN A 149 5.23 -23.62 20.24
CA GLN A 149 6.29 -24.63 20.07
C GLN A 149 7.31 -24.58 21.22
N ARG A 150 7.69 -23.38 21.66
CA ARG A 150 8.58 -23.22 22.83
C ARG A 150 7.95 -23.74 24.11
N LEU A 151 6.65 -23.51 24.31
CA LEU A 151 5.91 -24.05 25.45
C LEU A 151 5.83 -25.58 25.38
N ALA A 152 5.52 -26.14 24.21
CA ALA A 152 5.50 -27.59 23.99
C ALA A 152 6.88 -28.21 24.26
N ASN A 153 7.96 -27.60 23.78
CA ASN A 153 9.32 -28.06 24.06
C ASN A 153 9.67 -27.98 25.55
N PHE A 154 9.24 -26.93 26.25
CA PHE A 154 9.42 -26.79 27.69
C PHE A 154 8.67 -27.90 28.47
N ILE A 155 7.39 -28.12 28.14
CA ILE A 155 6.58 -29.19 28.74
C ILE A 155 7.19 -30.56 28.45
N SER A 156 7.61 -30.83 27.21
CA SER A 156 8.21 -32.11 26.82
C SER A 156 9.54 -32.36 27.54
N THR A 157 10.37 -31.33 27.69
CA THR A 157 11.64 -31.43 28.42
C THR A 157 11.39 -31.67 29.92
N ALA A 158 10.42 -30.97 30.51
CA ALA A 158 10.01 -31.17 31.90
C ALA A 158 9.39 -32.56 32.14
N ALA A 159 8.55 -33.05 31.22
CA ALA A 159 7.94 -34.38 31.31
C ALA A 159 8.99 -35.50 31.18
N GLY A 160 9.99 -35.34 30.31
CA GLY A 160 11.13 -36.27 30.21
C GLY A 160 11.94 -36.36 31.50
N MET A 161 12.09 -35.24 32.22
CA MET A 161 12.73 -35.22 33.56
C MET A 161 11.88 -35.92 34.63
N PHE A 162 10.56 -35.71 34.64
CA PHE A 162 9.67 -36.35 35.63
C PHE A 162 9.50 -37.85 35.39
N GLY A 163 9.48 -38.29 34.13
CA GLY A 163 9.42 -39.71 33.78
C GLY A 163 10.69 -40.49 34.13
N THR A 164 11.86 -39.84 34.06
CA THR A 164 13.15 -40.41 34.48
C THR A 164 13.40 -40.36 35.98
N TYR A 165 12.68 -39.52 36.73
CA TYR A 165 12.72 -39.47 38.21
C TYR A 165 11.82 -40.53 38.89
N LYS A 166 10.88 -41.12 38.15
CA LYS A 166 9.92 -42.13 38.64
C LYS A 166 10.28 -43.58 38.27
N GLN A 167 11.33 -43.80 37.46
CA GLN A 167 11.98 -45.10 37.27
C GLN A 167 13.20 -45.21 38.17
#